data_AF-A0A8T7GKV8-F1
#
_entry.id   AF-A0A8T7GKV8-F1
#
_cell.length_a   1.000
_cell.length_b   1.000
_cell.length_c   1.000
_cell.angle_alpha   90.00
_cell.angle_beta   90.00
_cell.angle_gamma   90.00
#
_symmetry.space_group_name_H-M   'P 1'
#
loop_
_entity.id
_entity.type
_entity.pdbx_description
1 polymer ?
#
loop_
_entity_poly.entity_id
_entity_poly.type
_entity_poly.pdbx_seq_one_letter_code
_entity_poly.pdbx_strand_id
1 'polypeptide(L)'
;MLVKINFVSRQRIKVTQLDIDDYGSLLPLKSIPQSQLGESLFNALQNSEFAAIFTKMDIEPRPNKSEGNESLDEVILVNPISLDEINEEKRKVIESLKK
;
A
#
# COMPACT_ATOMS: atom_id res chain seq x y z
N MET A 1 4.93 -0.03 1.81
CA MET A 1 3.67 -0.01 2.60
C MET A 1 2.62 -0.93 1.98
N LEU A 2 1.80 -1.62 2.80
CA LEU A 2 0.65 -2.43 2.33
C LEU A 2 -0.57 -1.52 2.08
N VAL A 3 -1.28 -1.73 0.97
CA VAL A 3 -2.46 -0.95 0.65
C VAL A 3 -3.58 -1.78 0.03
N LYS A 4 -4.82 -1.33 0.23
CA LYS A 4 -6.00 -1.74 -0.51
C LYS A 4 -6.23 -0.81 -1.69
N ILE A 5 -6.46 -1.36 -2.86
CA ILE A 5 -6.78 -0.59 -4.07
C ILE A 5 -8.27 -0.29 -4.05
N ASN A 6 -8.63 1.00 -3.97
CA ASN A 6 -10.04 1.41 -4.04
C ASN A 6 -10.42 1.80 -5.47
N PHE A 7 -9.48 2.38 -6.21
CA PHE A 7 -9.69 2.81 -7.58
C PHE A 7 -8.36 2.91 -8.30
N VAL A 8 -8.31 2.45 -9.54
CA VAL A 8 -7.12 2.55 -10.39
C VAL A 8 -7.53 3.01 -11.79
N SER A 9 -6.79 3.97 -12.32
CA SER A 9 -6.93 4.55 -13.65
C SER A 9 -5.54 4.71 -14.28
N ARG A 10 -5.48 4.87 -15.61
CA ARG A 10 -4.21 4.88 -16.36
C ARG A 10 -3.16 5.88 -15.86
N GLN A 11 -3.61 6.96 -15.20
CA GLN A 11 -2.72 8.01 -14.69
C GLN A 11 -2.82 8.19 -13.16
N ARG A 12 -3.81 7.57 -12.52
CA ARG A 12 -4.15 7.87 -11.12
C ARG A 12 -4.56 6.63 -10.35
N ILE A 13 -4.13 6.54 -9.09
CA ILE A 13 -4.54 5.47 -8.18
C ILE A 13 -5.02 6.03 -6.84
N LYS A 14 -6.12 5.48 -6.32
CA LYS A 14 -6.63 5.75 -4.98
C LYS A 14 -6.50 4.48 -4.15
N VAL A 15 -5.80 4.59 -3.03
CA VAL A 15 -5.52 3.45 -2.16
C VAL A 15 -5.83 3.77 -0.71
N THR A 16 -6.08 2.75 0.09
CA THR A 16 -6.15 2.85 1.55
C THR A 16 -4.95 2.12 2.11
N GLN A 17 -4.13 2.81 2.89
CA GLN A 17 -3.05 2.17 3.63
C GLN A 17 -3.64 1.18 4.64
N LEU A 18 -3.10 -0.03 4.61
CA LEU A 18 -3.45 -1.09 5.54
C LEU A 18 -2.27 -1.37 6.46
N ASP A 19 -2.60 -1.80 7.66
CA ASP A 19 -1.65 -2.37 8.61
C ASP A 19 -2.19 -3.69 9.17
N ILE A 20 -1.31 -4.51 9.73
CA ILE A 20 -1.69 -5.77 10.37
C ILE A 20 -1.51 -5.61 11.87
N ASP A 21 -2.62 -5.67 12.59
CA ASP A 21 -2.64 -5.61 14.05
C ASP A 21 -2.11 -6.91 14.68
N ASP A 22 -1.84 -6.87 15.98
CA ASP A 22 -1.34 -8.01 16.76
C ASP A 22 -2.27 -9.24 16.72
N TYR A 23 -3.56 -9.03 16.44
CA TYR A 23 -4.52 -10.11 16.24
C TYR A 23 -4.57 -10.64 14.79
N GLY A 24 -3.68 -10.21 13.90
CA GLY A 24 -3.66 -10.57 12.48
C GLY A 24 -4.82 -9.98 11.68
N SER A 25 -5.38 -8.86 12.14
CA SER A 25 -6.48 -8.15 11.48
C SER A 25 -5.95 -7.04 10.59
N LEU A 26 -6.53 -6.88 9.39
CA LEU A 26 -6.19 -5.75 8.50
C LEU A 26 -6.91 -4.49 8.98
N LEU A 27 -6.14 -3.51 9.45
CA LEU A 27 -6.64 -2.22 9.88
C LEU A 27 -6.42 -1.18 8.77
N PRO A 28 -7.47 -0.51 8.27
CA PRO A 28 -7.31 0.63 7.39
C PRO A 28 -6.82 1.83 8.20
N LEU A 29 -5.59 2.28 7.95
CA LEU A 29 -4.99 3.41 8.66
C LEU A 29 -5.44 4.75 8.09
N LYS A 30 -5.24 4.95 6.78
CA LYS A 30 -5.63 6.18 6.10
C LYS A 30 -5.96 5.96 4.63
N SER A 31 -6.86 6.79 4.09
CA SER A 31 -7.09 6.84 2.65
C SER A 31 -6.11 7.82 2.02
N ILE A 32 -5.32 7.36 1.06
CA ILE A 32 -4.37 8.20 0.34
C ILE A 32 -5.04 8.72 -0.94
N PRO A 33 -5.29 10.04 -1.04
CA PRO A 33 -5.89 10.61 -2.22
C PRO A 33 -4.91 10.56 -3.40
N GLN A 34 -5.39 10.00 -4.50
CA GLN A 34 -4.86 10.06 -5.87
C GLN A 34 -3.34 10.29 -6.02
N SER A 35 -2.60 9.22 -6.28
CA SER A 35 -1.20 9.29 -6.72
C SER A 35 -1.08 9.19 -8.23
N GLN A 36 -0.06 9.83 -8.81
CA GLN A 36 0.37 9.50 -10.16
C GLN A 36 0.81 8.04 -10.22
N LEU A 37 0.33 7.34 -11.24
CA LEU A 37 0.67 5.95 -11.52
C LEU A 37 1.12 5.86 -12.99
N GLY A 38 2.29 5.28 -13.23
CA GLY A 38 2.77 5.02 -14.59
C GLY A 38 1.95 3.94 -15.29
N GLU A 39 1.86 3.97 -16.62
CA GLU A 39 1.06 3.01 -17.42
C GLU A 39 1.50 1.56 -17.21
N SER A 40 2.79 1.31 -16.98
CA SER A 40 3.30 -0.04 -16.70
C SER A 40 2.80 -0.59 -15.36
N LEU A 41 2.68 0.28 -14.35
CA LEU A 41 2.20 -0.10 -13.01
C LEU A 41 0.67 -0.29 -13.00
N PHE A 42 -0.06 0.42 -13.86
CA PHE A 42 -1.52 0.25 -14.03
C PHE A 42 -1.89 -1.19 -14.37
N ASN A 43 -1.21 -1.81 -15.34
CA ASN A 43 -1.52 -3.17 -15.78
C ASN A 43 -1.30 -4.21 -14.68
N ALA A 44 -0.36 -3.98 -13.76
CA ALA A 44 -0.10 -4.86 -12.62
C ALA A 44 -1.18 -4.76 -11.53
N LEU A 45 -1.90 -3.62 -11.47
CA LEU A 45 -2.85 -3.33 -10.40
C LEU A 45 -4.32 -3.48 -10.80
N GLN A 46 -4.62 -3.44 -12.10
CA GLN A 46 -6.01 -3.50 -12.57
C GLN A 46 -6.78 -4.75 -12.13
N ASN A 47 -6.07 -5.86 -11.84
CA ASN A 47 -6.66 -7.14 -11.43
C ASN A 47 -6.40 -7.48 -9.95
N SER A 48 -5.90 -6.52 -9.17
CA SER A 48 -5.40 -6.77 -7.82
C SER A 48 -6.19 -5.93 -6.82
N GLU A 49 -6.69 -6.57 -5.75
CA GLU A 49 -7.41 -5.88 -4.68
C GLU A 49 -6.46 -5.25 -3.66
N PHE A 50 -5.28 -5.87 -3.51
CA PHE A 50 -4.25 -5.46 -2.57
C PHE A 50 -2.91 -5.34 -3.28
N ALA A 51 -2.07 -4.46 -2.77
CA ALA A 51 -0.72 -4.30 -3.28
C ALA A 51 0.22 -3.77 -2.19
N ALA A 52 1.50 -4.10 -2.32
CA ALA A 52 2.58 -3.35 -1.69
C ALA A 52 3.01 -2.22 -2.63
N ILE A 53 2.94 -1.00 -2.12
CA ILE A 53 3.42 0.19 -2.82
C ILE A 53 4.68 0.69 -2.14
N PHE A 54 5.70 0.97 -2.94
CA PHE A 54 6.93 1.63 -2.53
C PHE A 54 6.97 3.00 -3.17
N THR A 55 7.22 4.02 -2.37
CA THR A 55 7.29 5.41 -2.82
C THR A 55 8.65 6.01 -2.56
N LYS A 56 8.95 7.12 -3.23
CA LYS A 56 10.19 7.86 -3.02
C LYS A 56 10.41 8.29 -1.56
N MET A 57 9.33 8.54 -0.83
CA MET A 57 9.38 8.87 0.61
C MET A 57 9.89 7.71 1.47
N ASP A 58 9.74 6.47 1.01
CA ASP A 58 10.25 5.26 1.69
C ASP A 58 11.78 5.16 1.59
N ILE A 59 12.37 5.75 0.54
CA ILE A 59 13.80 5.66 0.22
C ILE A 59 14.57 6.88 0.74
N GLU A 60 13.97 8.07 0.63
CA GLU A 60 14.53 9.32 1.12
C GLU A 60 13.51 9.98 2.06
N PRO A 61 13.60 9.77 3.38
CA PRO A 61 12.78 10.51 4.34
C PRO A 61 13.22 11.97 4.30
N ARG A 62 12.63 12.77 3.41
CA ARG A 62 12.88 14.21 3.38
C ARG A 62 12.34 14.81 4.68
N PRO A 63 13.15 15.55 5.45
CA PRO A 63 12.76 16.03 6.79
C PRO A 63 11.75 17.18 6.78
N ASN A 64 11.08 17.49 5.66
CA ASN A 64 10.11 18.57 5.59
C ASN A 64 9.08 18.31 4.49
N LYS A 65 7.97 17.66 4.85
CA LYS A 65 6.73 17.75 4.09
C LYS A 65 5.63 18.09 5.08
N SER A 66 5.16 19.33 5.03
CA SER A 66 4.09 19.88 5.84
C SER A 66 2.87 18.95 5.82
N GLU A 67 2.22 18.79 6.98
CA GLU A 67 1.05 17.96 7.33
C GLU A 67 -0.24 18.16 6.47
N GLY A 68 -0.15 18.63 5.23
CA GLY A 68 -1.34 18.98 4.43
C GLY A 68 -1.49 18.27 3.09
N ASN A 69 -0.44 17.62 2.56
CA ASN A 69 -0.47 17.01 1.22
C ASN A 69 0.02 15.56 1.28
N GLU A 70 -0.85 14.67 1.75
CA GLU A 70 -0.60 13.23 1.90
C GLU A 70 -0.66 12.46 0.57
N SER A 71 -0.19 13.06 -0.51
CA SER A 71 -0.07 12.39 -1.80
C SER A 71 1.17 11.50 -1.81
N LEU A 72 1.07 10.28 -2.36
CA LEU A 72 2.25 9.45 -2.66
C LEU A 72 3.06 10.23 -3.72
N ASP A 73 4.17 10.83 -3.29
CA ASP A 73 4.91 11.83 -4.09
C ASP A 73 5.36 11.30 -5.46
N GLU A 74 5.66 10.00 -5.50
CA GLU A 74 5.98 9.25 -6.71
C GLU A 74 5.97 7.76 -6.32
N VAL A 75 5.11 6.96 -6.95
CA VAL A 75 5.11 5.50 -6.77
C VAL A 75 6.22 4.92 -7.64
N ILE A 76 7.20 4.30 -6.99
CA ILE A 76 8.40 3.77 -7.65
C ILE A 76 8.20 2.31 -8.01
N LEU A 77 7.60 1.53 -7.12
CA LEU A 77 7.37 0.12 -7.32
C LEU A 77 6.01 -0.27 -6.77
N VAL A 78 5.33 -1.13 -7.51
CA VAL A 78 4.10 -1.74 -7.04
C VAL A 78 4.16 -3.22 -7.25
N ASN A 79 3.89 -3.96 -6.18
CA ASN A 79 3.75 -5.39 -6.22
C ASN A 79 2.30 -5.75 -5.86
N PRO A 80 1.51 -6.31 -6.78
CA PRO A 80 0.20 -6.84 -6.42
C PRO A 80 0.36 -7.97 -5.42
N ILE A 81 -0.50 -8.02 -4.41
CA ILE A 81 -0.48 -9.04 -3.36
C ILE A 81 -1.77 -9.82 -3.42
N SER A 82 -1.64 -11.14 -3.43
CA SER A 82 -2.79 -12.06 -3.43
C SER A 82 -3.41 -12.17 -2.04
N LEU A 83 -4.69 -12.54 -1.97
CA LEU A 83 -5.34 -12.77 -0.67
C LEU A 83 -4.64 -13.88 0.14
N ASP A 84 -4.13 -14.90 -0.53
CA ASP A 84 -3.34 -15.97 0.10
C ASP A 84 -2.06 -15.44 0.75
N GLU A 85 -1.31 -14.57 0.07
CA GLU A 85 -0.11 -13.94 0.63
C GLU A 85 -0.43 -13.06 1.84
N ILE A 86 -1.54 -12.30 1.78
CA ILE A 86 -2.02 -11.55 2.94
C ILE A 86 -2.35 -12.47 4.11
N ASN A 87 -3.01 -13.60 3.83
CA ASN A 87 -3.37 -14.55 4.88
C ASN A 87 -2.13 -15.21 5.48
N GLU A 88 -1.10 -15.45 4.70
CA GLU A 88 0.18 -15.95 5.18
C GLU A 88 0.90 -14.94 6.07
N GLU A 89 0.94 -13.66 5.66
CA GLU A 89 1.53 -12.60 6.49
C GLU A 89 0.77 -12.41 7.80
N LYS A 90 -0.57 -12.45 7.78
CA LYS A 90 -1.38 -12.44 9.02
C LYS A 90 -1.01 -13.59 9.95
N ARG A 91 -0.86 -14.81 9.41
CA ARG A 91 -0.48 -15.99 10.21
C ARG A 91 0.89 -15.79 10.85
N LYS A 92 1.89 -15.30 10.10
CA LYS A 92 3.23 -15.03 10.62
C LYS A 92 3.23 -14.00 11.74
N VAL A 93 2.44 -12.93 11.63
CA VAL A 93 2.32 -11.91 12.68
C VAL A 93 1.76 -12.52 13.97
N ILE A 94 0.64 -13.27 13.86
CA ILE A 94 0.03 -13.95 15.02
C ILE A 94 1.01 -14.96 15.65
N GLU A 95 1.73 -15.74 14.84
CA GLU A 95 2.70 -16.71 15.33
C GLU A 95 3.90 -16.05 16.01
N SER A 96 4.34 -14.89 15.51
CA SER A 96 5.45 -14.12 16.08
C SER A 96 5.11 -13.53 17.46
N LEU A 97 3.84 -13.26 17.71
CA LEU A 97 3.34 -12.75 19.01
C LEU A 97 3.09 -13.85 20.04
N LYS A 98 3.01 -15.11 19.60
CA LYS A 98 2.85 -16.28 20.48
C LYS A 98 4.19 -16.79 21.04
N LYS A 99 5.30 -16.13 20.74
CA LYS A 99 6.65 -16.53 21.16
C LYS A 99 7.14 -15.68 22.32
#